data_AF-A0A959TTQ7-F1
#
_entry.id   AF-A0A959TTQ7-F1
#
_cell.length_a   1.000
_cell.length_b   1.000
_cell.length_c   1.000
_cell.angle_alpha   90.00
_cell.angle_beta   90.00
_cell.angle_gamma   90.00
#
_symmetry.space_group_name_H-M   'P 1'
#
loop_
_entity.id
_entity.type
_entity.pdbx_description
1 polymer ?
#
loop_
_entity_poly.entity_id
_entity_poly.type
_entity_poly.pdbx_seq_one_letter_code
_entity_poly.pdbx_strand_id
1 'polypeptide(L)'
;AETWPQQHLHAVRTAYGSAPWSIHYLDAIEEVITRRYERLVDLDLATMRLGMAWLGLKTEVEVSEQYVEVASPESEVLSAESEVGSQERIGTDSRLPTTDYRTTIHPKRPVPPELQSPSYPQVFSARHGFQAGLSIIDLVCNCGPEAIEVITAKRMLKH
;
A
#
# COMPACT_ATOMS: atom_id res chain seq x y z
N ALA A 1 -28.99 13.21 1.68
CA ALA A 1 -27.60 13.08 2.17
C ALA A 1 -26.74 12.65 1.00
N GLU A 2 -25.54 13.23 0.86
CA GLU A 2 -24.59 12.79 -0.18
C GLU A 2 -24.14 11.35 0.06
N THR A 3 -23.89 10.60 -1.01
CA THR A 3 -23.40 9.23 -0.92
C THR A 3 -21.90 9.21 -0.61
N TRP A 4 -21.40 8.11 -0.03
CA TRP A 4 -19.97 7.96 0.25
C TRP A 4 -19.08 8.17 -1.00
N PRO A 5 -19.41 7.62 -2.20
CA PRO A 5 -18.63 7.90 -3.41
C PRO A 5 -18.56 9.40 -3.76
N GLN A 6 -19.67 10.12 -3.61
CA GLN A 6 -19.73 11.56 -3.90
C GLN A 6 -18.86 12.35 -2.93
N GLN A 7 -18.95 12.07 -1.63
CA GLN A 7 -18.15 12.73 -0.60
C GLN A 7 -16.65 12.45 -0.80
N HIS A 8 -16.28 11.20 -1.06
CA HIS A 8 -14.89 10.82 -1.24
C HIS A 8 -14.29 11.44 -2.50
N LEU A 9 -15.03 11.42 -3.61
CA LEU A 9 -14.59 12.05 -4.85
C LEU A 9 -14.45 13.57 -4.73
N HIS A 10 -15.37 14.24 -4.01
CA HIS A 10 -15.26 15.66 -3.73
C HIS A 10 -14.00 15.99 -2.90
N ALA A 11 -13.68 15.16 -1.89
CA ALA A 11 -12.47 15.32 -1.10
C ALA A 11 -11.20 15.15 -1.95
N VAL A 12 -11.14 14.12 -2.81
CA VAL A 12 -10.01 13.88 -3.73
C VAL A 12 -9.83 15.07 -4.69
N ARG A 13 -10.91 15.53 -5.33
CA ARG A 13 -10.85 16.67 -6.26
C ARG A 13 -10.41 17.96 -5.57
N THR A 14 -10.87 18.19 -4.33
CA THR A 14 -10.47 19.36 -3.55
C THR A 14 -9.00 19.30 -3.13
N ALA A 15 -8.52 18.13 -2.71
CA ALA A 15 -7.14 17.95 -2.26
C ALA A 15 -6.13 18.00 -3.40
N TYR A 16 -6.46 17.42 -4.56
CA TYR A 16 -5.47 17.17 -5.62
C TYR A 16 -5.81 17.84 -6.95
N GLY A 17 -6.98 18.45 -7.12
CA GLY A 17 -7.40 19.03 -8.40
C GLY A 17 -6.52 20.17 -8.92
N SER A 18 -5.71 20.80 -8.06
CA SER A 18 -4.72 21.80 -8.44
C SER A 18 -3.30 21.24 -8.60
N ALA A 19 -3.09 19.94 -8.38
CA ALA A 19 -1.78 19.32 -8.52
C ALA A 19 -1.42 19.15 -10.01
N PRO A 20 -0.12 19.26 -10.39
CA PRO A 20 0.31 19.36 -11.79
C PRO A 20 -0.16 18.22 -12.70
N TRP A 21 -0.23 17.00 -12.16
CA TRP A 21 -0.56 15.80 -12.94
C TRP A 21 -1.97 15.26 -12.67
N SER A 22 -2.77 15.95 -11.86
CA SER A 22 -4.08 15.48 -11.41
C SER A 22 -5.02 15.05 -12.55
N ILE A 23 -5.00 15.78 -13.67
CA ILE A 23 -5.85 15.49 -14.84
C ILE A 23 -5.63 14.09 -15.44
N HIS A 24 -4.47 13.47 -15.20
CA HIS A 24 -4.14 12.15 -15.71
C HIS A 24 -4.66 11.01 -14.83
N TYR A 25 -5.05 11.32 -13.58
CA TYR A 25 -5.37 10.31 -12.57
C TYR A 25 -6.81 10.42 -12.05
N LEU A 26 -7.41 11.61 -12.06
CA LEU A 26 -8.73 11.85 -11.47
C LEU A 26 -9.84 11.00 -12.09
N ASP A 27 -9.85 10.82 -13.41
CA ASP A 27 -10.88 10.03 -14.10
C ASP A 27 -10.83 8.56 -13.68
N ALA A 28 -9.62 7.98 -13.56
CA ALA A 28 -9.44 6.60 -13.10
C ALA A 28 -9.81 6.44 -11.63
N ILE A 29 -9.53 7.45 -10.79
CA ILE A 29 -9.95 7.46 -9.38
C ILE A 29 -11.48 7.51 -9.28
N GLU A 30 -12.12 8.36 -10.08
CA GLU A 30 -13.59 8.46 -10.15
C GLU A 30 -14.21 7.15 -10.59
N GLU A 31 -13.68 6.51 -11.64
CA GLU A 31 -14.15 5.21 -12.11
C GLU A 31 -14.09 4.16 -10.99
N VAL A 32 -12.95 4.09 -10.28
CA VAL A 32 -12.79 3.14 -9.18
C VAL A 32 -13.73 3.45 -8.01
N ILE A 33 -13.91 4.70 -7.61
CA ILE A 33 -14.76 5.08 -6.46
C ILE A 33 -16.25 4.92 -6.76
N THR A 34 -16.67 5.22 -7.99
CA THR A 34 -18.10 5.22 -8.37
C THR A 34 -18.61 3.86 -8.79
N ARG A 35 -17.72 2.93 -9.14
CA ARG A 35 -18.07 1.54 -9.44
C ARG A 35 -18.75 0.87 -8.23
N ARG A 36 -19.74 0.02 -8.51
CA ARG A 36 -20.41 -0.79 -7.48
C ARG A 36 -19.56 -2.01 -7.12
N TYR A 37 -19.21 -2.14 -5.84
CA TYR A 37 -18.56 -3.33 -5.28
C TYR A 37 -19.49 -4.00 -4.26
N GLU A 38 -19.45 -5.32 -4.20
CA GLU A 38 -20.22 -6.08 -3.21
C GLU A 38 -19.49 -6.14 -1.86
N ARG A 39 -18.15 -6.11 -1.87
CA ARG A 39 -17.31 -6.20 -0.68
C ARG A 39 -16.26 -5.09 -0.68
N LEU A 40 -15.89 -4.61 0.50
CA LEU A 40 -14.85 -3.59 0.66
C LEU A 40 -13.49 -4.05 0.11
N VAL A 41 -13.15 -5.32 0.29
CA VAL A 41 -11.90 -5.90 -0.24
C VAL A 41 -11.80 -5.76 -1.77
N ASP A 42 -12.92 -5.80 -2.49
CA ASP A 42 -12.89 -5.66 -3.95
C ASP A 42 -12.54 -4.21 -4.36
N LEU A 43 -13.01 -3.22 -3.59
CA LEU A 43 -12.62 -1.81 -3.73
C LEU A 43 -11.16 -1.60 -3.32
N ASP A 44 -10.73 -2.16 -2.20
CA ASP A 44 -9.35 -2.06 -1.72
C ASP A 44 -8.37 -2.67 -2.73
N LEU A 45 -8.68 -3.83 -3.31
CA LEU A 45 -7.88 -4.44 -4.37
C LEU A 45 -7.88 -3.60 -5.64
N ALA A 46 -9.01 -2.99 -6.04
CA ALA A 46 -9.08 -2.12 -7.21
C ALA A 46 -8.20 -0.86 -7.03
N THR A 47 -8.28 -0.20 -5.87
CA THR A 47 -7.46 0.98 -5.55
C THR A 47 -5.97 0.64 -5.46
N MET A 48 -5.62 -0.50 -4.86
CA MET A 48 -4.25 -0.99 -4.79
C MET A 48 -3.69 -1.27 -6.19
N ARG A 49 -4.45 -1.99 -7.04
CA ARG A 49 -4.04 -2.30 -8.43
C ARG A 49 -3.87 -1.04 -9.26
N LEU A 50 -4.70 -0.03 -9.05
CA LEU A 50 -4.55 1.27 -9.70
C LEU A 50 -3.22 1.94 -9.32
N GLY A 51 -2.89 1.96 -8.02
CA GLY A 51 -1.59 2.45 -7.54
C GLY A 51 -0.39 1.68 -8.10
N MET A 52 -0.50 0.35 -8.18
CA MET A 52 0.53 -0.50 -8.79
C MET A 52 0.72 -0.19 -10.29
N ALA A 53 -0.38 0.00 -11.01
CA ALA A 53 -0.34 0.35 -12.43
C ALA A 53 0.36 1.69 -12.68
N TRP A 54 0.05 2.72 -11.88
CA TRP A 54 0.70 4.03 -11.98
C TRP A 54 2.19 3.99 -11.69
N LEU A 55 2.62 3.13 -10.77
CA LEU A 55 4.02 2.93 -10.42
C LEU A 55 4.75 1.93 -11.33
N GLY A 56 4.06 1.30 -12.29
CA GLY A 56 4.64 0.27 -13.15
C GLY A 56 5.06 -1.01 -12.41
N LEU A 57 4.46 -1.30 -11.25
CA LEU A 57 4.77 -2.48 -10.45
C LEU A 57 4.19 -3.74 -11.11
N LYS A 58 5.06 -4.70 -11.42
CA LYS A 58 4.70 -6.00 -12.02
C LYS A 58 4.47 -7.11 -10.99
N THR A 59 4.46 -6.77 -9.71
CA THR A 59 4.30 -7.72 -8.62
C THR A 59 2.97 -8.44 -8.73
N GLU A 60 3.00 -9.77 -8.59
CA GLU A 60 1.78 -10.57 -8.53
C GLU A 60 1.08 -10.37 -7.17
N VAL A 61 -0.25 -10.25 -7.21
CA VAL A 61 -1.09 -10.08 -6.01
C VAL A 61 -1.91 -11.34 -5.84
N GLU A 62 -1.55 -12.12 -4.83
CA GLU A 62 -2.27 -13.32 -4.43
C GLU A 62 -3.23 -13.02 -3.27
N VAL A 63 -4.46 -13.50 -3.37
CA VAL A 63 -5.45 -13.40 -2.29
C VAL A 63 -5.55 -14.77 -1.63
N SER A 64 -5.25 -14.85 -0.34
CA SER A 64 -5.39 -16.10 0.41
C SER A 64 -6.85 -16.35 0.76
N GLU A 65 -7.30 -17.61 0.63
CA GLU A 65 -8.65 -18.03 1.04
C GLU A 65 -8.80 -18.12 2.56
N GLN A 66 -7.66 -18.26 3.26
CA GLN A 66 -7.59 -18.40 4.71
C GLN A 66 -6.58 -17.41 5.29
N TYR A 67 -6.75 -17.12 6.58
CA TYR A 67 -5.79 -16.30 7.31
C TYR A 67 -4.44 -17.01 7.37
N VAL A 68 -3.38 -16.33 6.94
CA VAL A 68 -2.01 -16.86 7.00
C VAL A 68 -1.37 -16.43 8.32
N GLU A 69 -1.11 -17.41 9.19
CA GLU A 69 -0.23 -17.21 10.34
C GLU A 69 1.22 -17.21 9.88
N VAL A 70 1.95 -16.16 10.24
CA VAL A 70 3.40 -16.10 10.02
C VAL A 70 4.04 -16.58 11.32
N ALA A 71 4.87 -17.63 11.23
CA ALA A 71 5.60 -18.14 12.38
C ALA A 71 6.44 -17.00 12.96
N SER A 72 6.17 -16.65 14.22
CA SER A 72 7.04 -15.73 14.95
C SER A 72 8.36 -16.45 15.19
N PRO A 73 9.52 -15.80 15.03
CA PRO A 73 10.80 -16.40 15.43
C PRO A 73 10.79 -16.86 16.90
N GLU A 74 9.90 -16.33 17.74
CA GLU A 74 9.71 -16.72 19.14
C GLU A 74 8.98 -18.06 19.32
N SER A 75 8.23 -18.56 18.33
CA SER A 75 7.50 -19.82 18.45
C SER A 75 8.33 -21.06 18.10
N GLU A 76 9.44 -20.91 17.37
CA GLU A 76 10.29 -22.05 16.96
C GLU A 76 11.24 -22.54 18.06
N VAL A 77 11.57 -21.70 19.05
CA VAL A 77 12.45 -22.08 20.18
C VAL A 77 11.77 -22.99 21.21
N LEU A 78 10.44 -23.16 21.14
CA LEU A 78 9.68 -23.98 22.11
C LEU A 78 9.23 -25.35 21.56
N SER A 79 9.50 -25.68 20.29
CA SER A 79 9.03 -26.92 19.66
C SER A 79 10.13 -27.97 19.40
N ALA A 80 11.33 -27.80 19.96
CA ALA A 80 12.42 -28.77 19.76
C ALA A 80 12.26 -30.08 20.57
N GLU A 81 11.22 -30.23 21.40
CA GLU A 81 10.98 -31.48 22.14
C GLU A 81 9.49 -31.88 22.14
N SER A 82 9.06 -32.60 21.11
CA SER A 82 8.18 -33.77 21.25
C SER A 82 7.94 -34.42 19.90
N GLU A 83 8.49 -35.63 19.75
CA GLU A 83 8.19 -36.53 18.63
C GLU A 83 6.76 -37.11 18.72
N VAL A 84 6.34 -37.61 17.56
CA VAL A 84 5.28 -38.62 17.31
C VAL A 84 3.86 -38.09 17.15
N GLY A 85 3.45 -37.95 15.88
CA GLY A 85 2.06 -37.71 15.50
C GLY A 85 1.91 -37.43 14.01
N SER A 86 2.01 -38.48 13.21
CA SER A 86 1.72 -38.48 11.77
C SER A 86 0.30 -37.97 11.48
N GLN A 87 0.19 -36.72 11.01
CA GLN A 87 -0.95 -36.25 10.25
C GLN A 87 -0.44 -35.51 9.02
N GLU A 88 -0.79 -36.05 7.85
CA GLU A 88 -0.42 -35.55 6.53
C GLU A 88 -0.82 -34.08 6.37
N ARG A 89 0.18 -33.19 6.46
CA ARG A 89 0.02 -31.80 6.04
C ARG A 89 0.19 -31.77 4.53
N ILE A 90 -0.94 -31.67 3.84
CA ILE A 90 -1.01 -31.44 2.39
C ILE A 90 -0.09 -30.26 2.05
N GLY A 91 0.84 -30.54 1.13
CA GLY A 91 1.92 -29.64 0.78
C GLY A 91 1.46 -28.43 -0.01
N THR A 92 2.02 -27.28 0.36
CA THR A 92 2.51 -26.28 -0.58
C THR A 92 3.90 -25.87 -0.11
N ASP A 93 4.86 -26.29 -0.93
CA ASP A 93 6.25 -25.89 -1.14
C ASP A 93 6.91 -24.90 -0.15
N SER A 94 8.11 -25.28 0.30
CA SER A 94 9.25 -24.41 0.64
C SER A 94 8.92 -22.98 1.08
N ARG A 95 8.52 -22.80 2.35
CA ARG A 95 8.34 -21.46 2.93
C ARG A 95 9.71 -20.84 3.21
N LEU A 96 10.24 -20.07 2.27
CA LEU A 96 11.08 -18.93 2.66
C LEU A 96 10.31 -18.14 3.74
N PRO A 97 10.98 -17.61 4.77
CA PRO A 97 10.31 -16.80 5.78
C PRO A 97 9.60 -15.62 5.10
N THR A 98 8.27 -15.67 5.06
CA THR A 98 7.45 -14.57 4.56
C THR A 98 7.57 -13.40 5.53
N THR A 99 8.02 -12.24 5.04
CA THR A 99 8.06 -11.03 5.87
C THR A 99 6.63 -10.51 6.07
N ASP A 100 6.19 -10.43 7.34
CA ASP A 100 4.85 -9.94 7.70
C ASP A 100 4.87 -8.44 7.99
N TYR A 101 4.16 -7.66 7.16
CA TYR A 101 4.04 -6.22 7.35
C TYR A 101 2.73 -5.75 8.01
N ARG A 102 1.83 -6.67 8.40
CA ARG A 102 0.47 -6.33 8.90
C ARG A 102 0.47 -5.42 10.13
N THR A 103 1.49 -5.55 10.98
CA THR A 103 1.61 -4.77 12.22
C THR A 103 2.70 -3.70 12.16
N THR A 104 3.31 -3.49 10.99
CA THR A 104 4.46 -2.60 10.82
C THR A 104 4.07 -1.13 10.83
N ILE A 105 2.92 -0.77 10.22
CA ILE A 105 2.41 0.61 10.22
C ILE A 105 1.35 0.72 11.31
N HIS A 106 1.73 1.30 12.46
CA HIS A 106 0.83 1.44 13.61
C HIS A 106 0.73 2.92 14.06
N PRO A 107 -0.47 3.49 14.28
CA PRO A 107 -0.63 4.93 14.58
C PRO A 107 0.17 5.44 15.79
N LYS A 108 0.44 4.55 16.75
CA LYS A 108 1.17 4.87 17.99
C LYS A 108 2.64 4.44 17.98
N ARG A 109 3.16 3.93 16.86
CA ARG A 109 4.57 3.52 16.74
C ARG A 109 5.23 4.31 15.62
N PRO A 110 6.51 4.69 15.76
CA PRO A 110 7.22 5.33 14.66
C PRO A 110 7.31 4.38 13.46
N VAL A 111 7.19 4.94 12.26
CA VAL A 111 7.39 4.19 11.02
C VAL A 111 8.87 3.77 10.95
N PRO A 112 9.17 2.49 10.66
CA PRO A 112 10.54 2.02 10.53
C PRO A 112 11.34 2.86 9.51
N PRO A 113 12.64 3.10 9.73
CA PRO A 113 13.49 3.86 8.81
C PRO A 113 13.44 3.38 7.35
N GLU A 114 13.23 2.08 7.14
CA GLU A 114 13.13 1.43 5.83
C GLU A 114 11.86 1.82 5.08
N LEU A 115 10.83 2.28 5.78
CA LEU A 115 9.53 2.68 5.24
C LEU A 115 9.33 4.20 5.25
N GLN A 116 10.33 4.99 5.64
CA GLN A 116 10.22 6.45 5.62
C GLN A 116 10.20 6.99 4.18
N SER A 117 9.07 7.61 3.81
CA SER A 117 8.89 8.25 2.51
C SER A 117 9.98 9.32 2.24
N PRO A 118 10.48 9.44 1.00
CA PRO A 118 11.29 10.59 0.61
C PRO A 118 10.43 11.86 0.53
N SER A 119 11.08 13.02 0.62
CA SER A 119 10.44 14.30 0.33
C SER A 119 10.23 14.46 -1.17
N TYR A 120 9.14 15.07 -1.57
CA TYR A 120 8.81 15.38 -2.95
C TYR A 120 7.98 16.68 -3.03
N PRO A 121 7.91 17.33 -4.20
CA PRO A 121 7.08 18.53 -4.37
C PRO A 121 5.62 18.20 -4.05
N GLN A 122 4.98 18.97 -3.17
CA GLN A 122 3.53 18.84 -2.90
C GLN A 122 2.84 20.16 -3.19
N VAL A 123 1.64 20.12 -3.77
CA VAL A 123 0.87 21.31 -4.18
C VAL A 123 0.64 22.31 -3.06
N PHE A 124 0.55 21.85 -1.80
CA PHE A 124 0.39 22.72 -0.62
C PHE A 124 1.66 22.88 0.23
N SER A 125 2.80 22.38 -0.23
CA SER A 125 4.08 22.45 0.51
C SER A 125 4.52 23.88 0.81
N ALA A 126 4.23 24.84 -0.07
CA ALA A 126 4.52 26.25 0.17
C ALA A 126 3.79 26.84 1.39
N ARG A 127 2.64 26.26 1.78
CA ARG A 127 1.81 26.73 2.90
C ARG A 127 2.03 25.93 4.17
N HIS A 128 2.23 24.62 4.05
CA HIS A 128 2.23 23.70 5.19
C HIS A 128 3.55 22.95 5.39
N GLY A 129 4.54 23.19 4.53
CA GLY A 129 5.73 22.34 4.46
C GLY A 129 5.43 20.97 3.85
N PHE A 130 6.45 20.13 3.78
CA PHE A 130 6.31 18.75 3.31
C PHE A 130 5.58 17.90 4.37
N GLN A 131 4.55 17.17 3.94
CA GLN A 131 3.83 16.21 4.77
C GLN A 131 4.18 14.78 4.36
N ALA A 132 4.86 14.06 5.26
CA ALA A 132 5.18 12.65 5.06
C ALA A 132 3.94 11.75 5.31
N GLY A 133 3.98 10.52 4.79
CA GLY A 133 2.96 9.50 5.05
C GLY A 133 1.63 9.71 4.32
N LEU A 134 1.62 10.53 3.25
CA LEU A 134 0.46 10.70 2.39
C LEU A 134 0.29 9.54 1.41
N SER A 135 -0.89 9.47 0.80
CA SER A 135 -1.31 8.39 -0.09
C SER A 135 -0.50 8.35 -1.39
N ILE A 136 -0.57 7.22 -2.09
CA ILE A 136 -0.02 7.11 -3.45
C ILE A 136 -0.64 8.13 -4.42
N ILE A 137 -1.90 8.52 -4.19
CA ILE A 137 -2.58 9.55 -4.99
C ILE A 137 -1.87 10.89 -4.85
N ASP A 138 -1.44 11.27 -3.64
CA ASP A 138 -0.68 12.51 -3.44
C ASP A 138 0.63 12.47 -4.24
N LEU A 139 1.36 11.36 -4.16
CA LEU A 139 2.61 11.20 -4.89
C LEU A 139 2.42 11.32 -6.41
N VAL A 140 1.50 10.55 -7.01
CA VAL A 140 1.33 10.55 -8.48
C VAL A 140 0.73 11.86 -8.99
N CYS A 141 -0.20 12.49 -8.26
CA CYS A 141 -0.77 13.77 -8.68
C CYS A 141 0.26 14.90 -8.66
N ASN A 142 1.27 14.83 -7.77
CA ASN A 142 2.32 15.83 -7.70
C ASN A 142 3.55 15.52 -8.59
N CYS A 143 3.95 14.25 -8.70
CA CYS A 143 5.18 13.84 -9.38
C CYS A 143 4.96 13.17 -10.74
N GLY A 144 3.73 12.72 -11.03
CA GLY A 144 3.41 12.09 -12.32
C GLY A 144 4.29 10.86 -12.61
N PRO A 145 4.84 10.75 -13.85
CA PRO A 145 5.71 9.65 -14.25
C PRO A 145 6.96 9.47 -13.38
N GLU A 146 7.46 10.53 -12.73
CA GLU A 146 8.65 10.49 -11.88
C GLU A 146 8.37 9.89 -10.48
N ALA A 147 7.11 9.59 -10.15
CA ALA A 147 6.71 9.07 -8.84
C ALA A 147 7.50 7.83 -8.39
N ILE A 148 7.79 6.90 -9.31
CA ILE A 148 8.57 5.70 -9.00
C ILE A 148 10.04 6.02 -8.71
N GLU A 149 10.62 6.97 -9.44
CA GLU A 149 12.00 7.41 -9.23
C GLU A 149 12.15 8.07 -7.87
N VAL A 150 11.20 8.92 -7.48
CA VAL A 150 11.15 9.56 -6.16
C VAL A 150 11.24 8.52 -5.03
N ILE A 151 10.42 7.47 -5.06
CA ILE A 151 10.39 6.45 -3.98
C ILE A 151 11.56 5.46 -4.04
N THR A 152 12.17 5.26 -5.20
CA THR A 152 13.33 4.36 -5.37
C THR A 152 14.68 5.05 -5.15
N ALA A 153 14.78 6.37 -5.33
CA ALA A 153 16.02 7.13 -5.20
C ALA A 153 16.68 6.97 -3.82
N LYS A 154 15.88 6.86 -2.74
CA LYS A 154 16.38 6.58 -1.38
C LYS A 154 17.05 5.21 -1.23
N ARG A 155 16.72 4.22 -2.07
CA ARG A 155 17.37 2.89 -2.06
C ARG A 155 18.73 2.91 -2.75
N MET A 156 18.96 3.80 -3.71
CA MET A 156 20.24 3.87 -4.46
C MET A 156 21.36 4.59 -3.71
N LEU A 157 21.05 5.42 -2.71
CA LEU A 157 22.03 6.15 -1.90
C LEU A 157 22.59 5.34 -0.71
N LYS A 158 22.21 4.06 -0.55
CA LYS A 158 22.70 3.16 0.52
C LYS A 158 23.75 2.16 -0.01
N HIS A 159 24.82 2.66 -0.64
CA HIS A 159 26.01 1.89 -0.98
C HIS A 159 27.25 2.47 -0.30
#